data_AF-B7L3R2-F1
#
_entry.id   AF-B7L3R2-F1
#
_cell.length_a   1.000
_cell.length_b   1.000
_cell.length_c   1.000
_cell.angle_alpha   90.00
_cell.angle_beta   90.00
_cell.angle_gamma   90.00
#
_symmetry.space_group_name_H-M   'P 1'
#
loop_
_entity.id
_entity.type
_entity.pdbx_description
1 polymer ?
#
loop_
_entity_poly.entity_id
_entity_poly.type
_entity_poly.pdbx_seq_one_letter_code
_entity_poly.pdbx_strand_id
1 'polypeptide(L)' 'MQVRVNRAGWLEMTRLAQDLDIPLEALMVEAFNDALTKHGKPPVVERRQPVK' A
#
# COMPACT_ATOMS: atom_id res chain seq x y z
N MET A 1 4.34 13.08 -9.26
CA MET A 1 3.37 12.18 -9.92
C MET A 1 2.10 12.13 -9.08
N GLN A 2 0.94 12.49 -9.62
CA GLN A 2 -0.34 12.39 -8.90
C GLN A 2 -1.05 11.11 -9.35
N VAL A 3 -1.08 10.11 -8.48
CA VAL A 3 -1.90 8.91 -8.66
C VAL A 3 -3.17 9.13 -7.86
N ARG A 4 -4.34 8.97 -8.50
CA ARG A 4 -5.63 9.07 -7.84
C ARG A 4 -6.28 7.69 -7.81
N VAL A 5 -6.62 7.24 -6.61
CA VAL A 5 -7.50 6.10 -6.41
C VAL A 5 -8.94 6.58 -6.60
N ASN A 6 -9.71 5.91 -7.47
CA ASN A 6 -11.13 6.23 -7.65
C ASN A 6 -11.96 5.67 -6.48
N ARG A 7 -13.27 6.00 -6.42
CA ARG A 7 -14.13 5.57 -5.31
C ARG A 7 -14.20 4.05 -5.17
N ALA A 8 -14.32 3.33 -6.28
CA ALA A 8 -14.40 1.87 -6.28
C ALA A 8 -13.11 1.24 -5.75
N GLY A 9 -11.95 1.68 -6.25
CA GLY A 9 -10.65 1.22 -5.77
C GLY A 9 -10.43 1.51 -4.30
N TRP A 10 -10.88 2.67 -3.80
CA TRP A 10 -10.80 2.99 -2.38
C TRP A 10 -11.63 2.03 -1.52
N LEU A 11 -12.85 1.70 -1.95
CA LEU A 11 -13.73 0.79 -1.23
C LEU A 11 -13.15 -0.62 -1.17
N GLU A 12 -12.71 -1.15 -2.31
CA GLU A 12 -12.16 -2.51 -2.39
C GLU A 12 -10.87 -2.66 -1.58
N MET A 13 -9.95 -1.69 -1.66
CA MET A 13 -8.72 -1.75 -0.87
C MET A 13 -9.00 -1.60 0.64
N THR A 14 -9.97 -0.76 1.01
CA THR A 14 -10.37 -0.62 2.43
C THR A 14 -10.95 -1.93 2.95
N ARG A 15 -11.81 -2.57 2.17
CA ARG A 15 -12.41 -3.87 2.53
C ARG A 15 -11.34 -4.96 2.65
N LEU A 16 -10.43 -5.03 1.68
CA LEU A 16 -9.32 -5.98 1.73
C LEU A 16 -8.44 -5.77 2.98
N ALA A 17 -8.12 -4.52 3.32
CA ALA A 17 -7.35 -4.23 4.53
C ALA A 17 -8.09 -4.66 5.81
N GLN A 18 -9.42 -4.50 5.85
CA GLN A 18 -10.26 -4.99 6.96
C GLN A 18 -10.28 -6.51 7.05
N ASP A 19 -10.46 -7.20 5.91
CA ASP A 19 -10.49 -8.67 5.86
C ASP A 19 -9.14 -9.28 6.30
N LEU A 20 -8.04 -8.54 6.08
CA LEU A 20 -6.68 -8.92 6.48
C LEU A 20 -6.29 -8.43 7.89
N ASP A 21 -7.16 -7.70 8.59
CA ASP A 21 -6.88 -7.06 9.89
C ASP A 21 -5.59 -6.20 9.90
N ILE A 22 -5.39 -5.41 8.85
CA ILE A 22 -4.25 -4.49 8.72
C ILE A 22 -4.70 -3.07 8.37
N PRO A 23 -3.89 -2.04 8.68
CA PRO A 23 -4.12 -0.69 8.16
C PRO A 23 -4.01 -0.66 6.63
N LEU A 24 -4.87 0.11 5.96
CA LEU A 24 -4.82 0.32 4.50
C LEU A 24 -3.42 0.74 4.00
N GLU A 25 -2.70 1.54 4.78
CA GLU A 25 -1.34 1.98 4.47
C GLU A 25 -0.36 0.81 4.39
N ALA A 26 -0.54 -0.25 5.19
CA ALA A 26 0.30 -1.44 5.13
C ALA A 26 0.10 -2.19 3.80
N LEU A 27 -1.14 -2.32 3.34
CA LEU A 27 -1.48 -2.89 2.04
C LEU A 27 -0.85 -2.07 0.88
N MET A 28 -0.83 -0.74 1.00
CA MET A 28 -0.20 0.12 -0.02
C MET A 28 1.33 -0.05 -0.04
N VAL A 29 1.96 -0.18 1.12
CA VAL A 29 3.40 -0.46 1.23
C VAL A 29 3.73 -1.81 0.60
N GLU A 30 2.92 -2.83 0.88
CA GLU A 30 3.03 -4.15 0.26
C GLU A 30 2.93 -4.04 -1.27
N ALA A 31 1.87 -3.42 -1.79
CA ALA A 31 1.65 -3.28 -3.23
C ALA A 31 2.82 -2.59 -3.97
N PHE A 32 3.42 -1.57 -3.37
CA PHE A 32 4.59 -0.90 -3.96
C PHE A 32 5.85 -1.75 -3.90
N ASN A 33 6.11 -2.42 -2.78
CA ASN A 33 7.27 -3.29 -2.64
C ASN A 33 7.16 -4.52 -3.55
N ASP A 34 5.97 -5.08 -3.73
CA ASP A 34 5.69 -6.13 -4.69
C ASP A 34 6.05 -5.73 -6.12
N ALA A 35 5.70 -4.51 -6.52
CA ALA A 35 6.07 -3.98 -7.83
C ALA A 35 7.60 -3.88 -7.98
N LEU A 36 8.30 -3.41 -6.94
CA LEU A 36 9.78 -3.35 -6.94
C LEU A 36 10.39 -4.75 -7.07
N THR A 37 9.95 -5.69 -6.26
CA THR A 37 10.45 -7.08 -6.26
C THR A 37 10.21 -7.76 -7.61
N LYS A 38 9.05 -7.58 -8.23
CA LYS A 38 8.74 -8.11 -9.58
C LYS A 38 9.72 -7.64 -10.66
N HIS A 39 10.41 -6.52 -10.44
CA HIS A 39 11.40 -5.96 -11.35
C HIS A 39 12.84 -6.07 -10.79
N GLY A 40 13.08 -6.94 -9.81
CA GLY A 40 14.41 -7.18 -9.23
C GLY A 40 14.97 -5.98 -8.46
N LYS A 41 14.10 -5.09 -7.97
CA LYS A 41 14.47 -3.93 -7.16
C LYS A 41 14.26 -4.23 -5.68
N PRO A 42 15.07 -3.64 -4.79
CA PRO A 42 14.90 -3.82 -3.35
C PRO A 42 13.56 -3.21 -2.87
N PRO A 43 12.84 -3.85 -1.94
CA PRO A 43 11.59 -3.35 -1.37
C PRO A 43 11.87 -2.26 -0.32
N VAL A 44 12.02 -1.02 -0.78
CA VAL A 44 12.47 0.11 0.06
C VAL A 44 11.34 1.04 0.53
N VAL A 45 10.09 0.72 0.21
CA VAL A 45 8.95 1.52 0.66
C VAL A 45 8.61 1.11 2.09
N GLU A 46 8.57 2.11 2.98
CA GLU A 46 8.27 1.92 4.40
C GLU A 46 7.14 2.86 4.84
N ARG A 47 6.43 2.48 5.91
CA ARG A 47 5.47 3.36 6.56
C ARG A 47 6.21 4.55 7.18
N ARG A 48 5.69 5.75 6.96
CA ARG A 48 6.21 6.93 7.63
C ARG A 48 5.92 6.80 9.12
N GLN A 49 6.95 6.53 9.93
CA GLN A 49 6.79 6.57 11.37
C GLN A 49 6.48 8.02 11.78
N PRO A 50 5.49 8.26 12.65
CA PRO A 50 5.31 9.58 13.22
C PRO A 50 6.61 9.95 13.95
N VAL A 51 7.21 11.08 13.56
CA VAL A 51 8.34 11.66 14.27
C VAL A 51 7.82 11.99 15.68
N LYS A 52 8.44 11.40 16.70
CA LYS A 52 8.16 11.69 18.12
C LYS A 52 8.44 13.15 18.46
#